data_AF-A3XCU7-F1
#
_entry.id   AF-A3XCU7-F1
#
_cell.length_a   1.000
_cell.length_b   1.000
_cell.length_c   1.000
_cell.angle_alpha   90.00
_cell.angle_beta   90.00
_cell.angle_gamma   90.00
#
_symmetry.space_group_name_H-M   'P 1'
#
loop_
_entity.id
_entity.type
_entity.pdbx_description
1 polymer ?
#
loop_
_entity_poly.entity_id
_entity_poly.type
_entity_poly.pdbx_seq_one_letter_code
_entity_poly.pdbx_strand_id
1 'polypeptide(L)'
;MSVQHQEFRGRVARLQSKQARFSQGYTARVQSDGLIVIEPSKIRSSISGKVFVLIVVAFLLFKAFLMAALGFDSYDERVARLAEGSAIEQVGAVVMQADPVSIWAAQQVVPILR
;
A
#
# COMPACT_ATOMS: atom_id res chain seq x y z
N MET A 1 -21.17 -7.07 45.55
CA MET A 1 -20.89 -8.09 44.51
C MET A 1 -19.69 -8.91 44.95
N SER A 2 -19.83 -10.23 45.08
CA SER A 2 -18.77 -11.10 45.61
C SER A 2 -17.60 -11.23 44.64
N VAL A 3 -16.37 -11.30 45.17
CA VAL A 3 -15.11 -11.48 44.42
C VAL A 3 -15.21 -12.62 43.40
N GLN A 4 -15.91 -13.69 43.77
CA GLN A 4 -16.19 -14.86 42.93
C GLN A 4 -16.92 -14.53 41.62
N HIS A 5 -17.85 -13.57 41.63
CA HIS A 5 -18.56 -13.12 40.42
C HIS A 5 -17.64 -12.32 39.48
N GLN A 6 -16.66 -11.60 40.03
CA GLN A 6 -15.70 -10.84 39.22
C GLN A 6 -14.72 -11.79 38.51
N GLU A 7 -14.21 -12.81 39.21
CA GLU A 7 -13.36 -13.85 38.62
C GLU A 7 -14.09 -14.61 37.51
N PHE A 8 -15.35 -15.00 37.75
CA PHE A 8 -16.17 -15.67 36.75
C PHE A 8 -16.36 -14.82 35.50
N ARG A 9 -16.72 -13.53 35.66
CA ARG A 9 -16.86 -12.61 34.51
C ARG A 9 -15.55 -12.42 33.75
N GLY A 10 -14.42 -12.33 34.45
CA GLY A 10 -13.09 -12.26 33.82
C GLY A 10 -12.78 -13.49 32.96
N ARG A 11 -13.16 -14.68 33.42
CA ARG A 11 -13.01 -15.93 32.64
C ARG A 11 -13.89 -15.96 31.40
N VAL A 12 -15.16 -15.54 31.53
CA VAL A 12 -16.08 -15.45 30.38
C VAL A 12 -15.57 -14.47 29.33
N ALA A 13 -15.10 -13.30 29.74
CA ALA A 13 -14.51 -12.31 28.84
C ALA A 13 -13.28 -12.86 28.08
N ARG A 14 -12.42 -13.62 28.76
CA ARG A 14 -11.28 -14.30 28.12
C ARG A 14 -11.74 -15.31 27.06
N LEU A 15 -12.75 -16.12 27.35
CA LEU A 15 -13.30 -17.08 26.39
C LEU A 15 -13.91 -16.36 25.17
N GLN A 16 -14.68 -15.31 25.39
CA GLN A 16 -15.26 -14.49 24.31
C GLN A 16 -14.18 -13.85 23.44
N SER A 17 -13.12 -13.30 24.05
CA SER A 17 -12.00 -12.73 23.30
C SER A 17 -11.25 -13.79 22.46
N LYS A 18 -11.12 -15.03 22.98
CA LYS A 18 -10.53 -16.14 22.23
C LYS A 18 -11.41 -16.52 21.04
N GLN A 19 -12.73 -16.63 21.24
CA GLN A 19 -13.67 -16.95 20.16
C GLN A 19 -13.71 -15.86 19.07
N ALA A 20 -13.65 -14.59 19.45
CA ALA A 20 -13.64 -13.46 18.51
C ALA A 20 -12.37 -13.43 17.62
N ARG A 21 -11.23 -13.90 18.14
CA ARG A 21 -10.00 -14.05 17.32
C ARG A 21 -10.11 -15.19 16.33
N PHE A 22 -10.85 -16.21 16.71
CA PHE A 22 -11.15 -17.37 15.91
C PHE A 22 -12.09 -16.89 14.75
N SER A 23 -13.16 -16.12 15.02
CA SER A 23 -14.13 -15.71 13.98
C SER A 23 -13.58 -14.89 12.79
N GLN A 24 -12.36 -14.34 12.89
CA GLN A 24 -11.69 -13.59 11.82
C GLN A 24 -10.95 -14.49 10.81
N GLY A 25 -10.92 -15.81 11.04
CA GLY A 25 -10.26 -16.78 10.19
C GLY A 25 -9.32 -17.69 10.98
N TYR A 26 -9.13 -18.89 10.46
CA TYR A 26 -8.40 -19.97 11.14
C TYR A 26 -7.53 -20.67 10.13
N THR A 27 -6.36 -21.13 10.57
CA THR A 27 -5.49 -21.98 9.77
C THR A 27 -5.15 -23.23 10.57
N ALA A 28 -5.17 -24.37 9.90
CA ALA A 28 -4.76 -25.63 10.47
C ALA A 28 -3.26 -25.82 10.21
N ARG A 29 -2.47 -26.02 11.27
CA ARG A 29 -1.05 -26.36 11.16
C ARG A 29 -0.85 -27.77 11.73
N VAL A 30 -0.12 -28.60 11.00
CA VAL A 30 0.35 -29.89 11.51
C VAL A 30 1.58 -29.63 12.37
N GLN A 31 1.52 -30.02 13.63
CA GLN A 31 2.62 -29.93 14.57
C GLN A 31 3.58 -31.12 14.38
N SER A 32 4.81 -31.01 14.88
CA SER A 32 5.86 -32.03 14.68
C SER A 32 5.51 -33.41 15.26
N ASP A 33 4.52 -33.46 16.16
CA ASP A 33 3.94 -34.67 16.74
C ASP A 33 2.83 -35.32 15.89
N GLY A 34 2.48 -34.71 14.75
CA GLY A 34 1.44 -35.18 13.85
C GLY A 34 0.03 -34.70 14.19
N LEU A 35 -0.15 -33.89 15.23
CA LEU A 35 -1.46 -33.33 15.58
C LEU A 35 -1.79 -32.09 14.75
N ILE A 36 -3.06 -31.98 14.36
CA ILE A 36 -3.57 -30.79 13.66
C ILE A 36 -4.05 -29.79 14.72
N VAL A 37 -3.38 -28.65 14.81
CA VAL A 37 -3.76 -27.55 15.71
C VAL A 37 -4.38 -26.42 14.90
N ILE A 38 -5.55 -25.96 15.33
CA ILE A 38 -6.24 -24.82 14.74
C ILE A 38 -5.78 -23.55 15.45
N GLU A 39 -5.08 -22.69 14.73
CA GLU A 39 -4.64 -21.39 15.23
C GLU A 39 -5.44 -20.26 14.56
N PRO A 40 -5.77 -19.19 15.30
CA PRO A 40 -6.43 -18.03 14.71
C PRO A 40 -5.46 -17.39 13.72
N SER A 41 -5.85 -17.42 12.45
CA SER A 41 -5.04 -16.86 11.38
C SER A 41 -5.12 -15.35 11.48
N LYS A 42 -4.02 -14.69 11.87
CA LYS A 42 -3.93 -13.25 11.69
C LYS A 42 -3.77 -13.02 10.19
N ILE A 43 -4.76 -12.40 9.56
CA ILE A 43 -4.59 -11.78 8.25
C ILE A 43 -3.53 -10.69 8.41
N ARG A 44 -2.24 -11.04 8.31
CA ARG A 44 -1.21 -10.04 8.06
C ARG A 44 -1.50 -9.56 6.65
N SER A 45 -2.10 -8.39 6.53
CA SER A 45 -2.14 -7.68 5.25
C SER A 45 -0.70 -7.67 4.71
N SER A 46 -0.45 -8.47 3.67
CA SER A 46 0.89 -8.67 3.13
C SER A 46 1.30 -7.52 2.21
N ILE A 47 0.52 -6.42 2.21
CA ILE A 47 0.88 -5.15 1.60
C ILE A 47 2.09 -4.62 2.37
N SER A 48 3.23 -5.20 2.04
CA SER A 48 4.54 -4.87 2.53
C SER A 48 4.87 -3.48 2.03
N GLY A 49 5.52 -2.66 2.85
CA GLY A 49 6.03 -1.36 2.40
C GLY A 49 6.86 -1.46 1.10
N LYS A 50 7.39 -2.64 0.79
CA LYS A 50 8.03 -2.97 -0.50
C LYS A 50 7.12 -2.70 -1.72
N VAL A 51 5.84 -3.07 -1.67
CA VAL A 51 4.89 -2.85 -2.77
C VAL A 51 4.62 -1.36 -2.95
N PHE A 52 4.44 -0.63 -1.84
CA PHE A 52 4.28 0.82 -1.87
C PHE A 52 5.49 1.51 -2.50
N VAL A 53 6.70 1.16 -2.07
CA VAL A 53 7.94 1.68 -2.65
C VAL A 53 8.05 1.37 -4.14
N LEU A 54 7.68 0.15 -4.56
CA LEU A 54 7.70 -0.24 -5.97
C LEU A 54 6.75 0.61 -6.82
N ILE A 55 5.55 0.90 -6.32
CA ILE A 55 4.58 1.78 -6.99
C ILE A 55 5.15 3.20 -7.14
N VAL A 56 5.74 3.75 -6.07
CA VAL A 56 6.34 5.10 -6.10
C VAL A 56 7.47 5.15 -7.12
N VAL A 57 8.37 4.16 -7.13
CA VAL A 57 9.48 4.10 -8.09
C VAL A 57 8.96 3.98 -9.52
N ALA A 58 8.00 3.10 -9.79
CA ALA A 58 7.39 2.96 -11.10
C ALA A 58 6.76 4.27 -11.59
N PHE A 59 6.11 5.02 -10.69
CA PHE A 59 5.52 6.30 -11.01
C PHE A 59 6.56 7.37 -11.36
N LEU A 60 7.66 7.46 -10.61
CA LEU A 60 8.76 8.38 -10.92
C LEU A 60 9.43 8.08 -12.26
N LEU A 61 9.63 6.79 -12.56
CA LEU A 61 10.18 6.35 -13.85
C LEU A 61 9.23 6.68 -15.00
N PHE A 62 7.91 6.51 -14.80
CA PHE A 62 6.92 6.88 -15.80
C PHE A 62 6.95 8.38 -16.11
N LYS A 63 7.00 9.25 -15.09
CA LYS A 63 7.14 10.70 -15.27
C LYS A 63 8.42 11.05 -16.02
N ALA A 64 9.55 10.46 -15.62
CA ALA A 64 10.84 10.67 -16.25
C ALA A 64 10.83 10.24 -17.73
N PHE A 65 10.20 9.10 -18.02
CA PHE A 65 10.00 8.61 -19.39
C PHE A 65 9.16 9.58 -20.22
N LEU A 66 8.05 10.09 -19.68
CA LEU A 66 7.22 11.08 -20.38
C LEU A 66 8.02 12.35 -20.69
N MET A 67 8.76 12.89 -19.72
CA MET A 67 9.62 14.07 -19.93
C MET A 67 10.70 13.80 -20.99
N ALA A 68 11.33 12.62 -20.97
CA ALA A 68 12.37 12.27 -21.92
C ALA A 68 11.82 12.03 -23.34
N ALA A 69 10.63 11.44 -23.47
CA ALA A 69 10.01 11.13 -24.75
C ALA A 69 9.29 12.33 -25.39
N LEU A 70 8.67 13.20 -24.58
CA LEU A 70 7.90 14.36 -25.05
C LEU A 70 8.75 15.63 -25.13
N GLY A 71 9.83 15.71 -24.36
CA GLY A 71 10.52 16.95 -24.04
C GLY A 71 9.86 17.66 -22.85
N PHE A 72 10.67 18.44 -22.13
CA PHE A 72 10.25 19.12 -20.90
C PHE A 72 9.11 20.13 -21.16
N ASP A 73 9.22 20.95 -22.20
CA ASP A 73 8.21 21.99 -22.50
C ASP A 73 6.84 21.39 -22.86
N SER A 74 6.82 20.32 -23.66
CA SER A 74 5.59 19.61 -24.06
C SER A 74 4.95 18.87 -22.89
N TYR A 75 5.77 18.37 -21.97
CA TYR A 75 5.29 17.75 -20.73
C TYR A 75 4.58 18.78 -19.85
N ASP A 76 5.20 19.93 -19.60
CA ASP A 76 4.64 20.99 -18.76
C ASP A 76 3.33 21.55 -19.33
N GLU A 77 3.25 21.72 -20.65
CA GLU A 77 2.01 22.14 -21.31
C GLU A 77 0.86 21.13 -21.07
N ARG A 78 1.14 19.83 -21.11
CA ARG A 78 0.13 18.79 -20.83
C ARG A 78 -0.31 18.82 -19.38
N VAL A 79 0.61 19.00 -18.44
CA VAL A 79 0.28 19.12 -17.01
C VAL A 79 -0.57 20.36 -16.77
N ALA A 80 -0.26 21.48 -17.43
CA ALA A 80 -1.08 22.70 -17.37
C ALA A 80 -2.50 22.47 -17.91
N ARG A 81 -2.64 21.78 -19.06
CA ARG A 81 -3.96 21.40 -19.60
C ARG A 81 -4.74 20.50 -18.65
N LEU A 82 -4.08 19.57 -17.95
CA LEU A 82 -4.75 18.74 -16.92
C LEU A 82 -5.27 19.59 -15.74
N ALA A 83 -4.55 20.65 -15.37
CA ALA A 83 -4.96 21.55 -14.29
C ALA A 83 -6.20 22.39 -14.64
N GLU A 84 -6.50 22.58 -15.92
CA GLU A 84 -7.70 23.29 -16.41
C GLU A 84 -8.91 22.37 -16.57
N GLY A 85 -8.71 21.05 -16.41
CA GLY A 85 -9.75 20.04 -16.61
C GLY A 85 -10.73 19.88 -15.44
N SER A 86 -11.43 18.75 -15.46
CA SER A 86 -12.33 18.29 -14.39
C SER A 86 -11.58 18.04 -13.07
N ALA A 87 -12.31 17.90 -11.96
CA ALA A 87 -11.73 17.67 -10.64
C ALA A 87 -10.77 16.45 -10.59
N ILE A 88 -11.04 15.40 -11.37
CA ILE A 88 -10.17 14.22 -11.45
C ILE A 88 -8.87 14.55 -12.19
N GLU A 89 -8.95 15.32 -13.28
CA GLU A 89 -7.80 15.76 -14.07
C GLU A 89 -6.91 16.72 -13.28
N GLN A 90 -7.50 17.61 -12.48
CA GLN A 90 -6.77 18.51 -11.59
C GLN A 90 -5.95 17.76 -10.54
N VAL A 91 -6.51 16.70 -9.95
CA VAL A 91 -5.75 15.81 -9.04
C VAL A 91 -4.60 15.16 -9.80
N GLY A 92 -4.85 14.67 -11.02
CA GLY A 92 -3.80 14.18 -11.91
C GLY A 92 -2.69 15.21 -12.15
N ALA A 93 -3.05 16.47 -12.41
CA ALA A 93 -2.11 17.56 -12.62
C ALA A 93 -1.21 17.79 -11.41
N VAL A 94 -1.78 17.80 -10.21
CA VAL A 94 -1.02 17.97 -8.95
C VAL A 94 -0.02 16.83 -8.77
N VAL A 95 -0.43 15.58 -9.02
CA VAL A 95 0.47 14.41 -8.90
C VAL A 95 1.56 14.43 -9.99
N MET A 96 1.24 14.96 -11.17
CA MET A 96 2.15 15.03 -12.32
C MET A 96 3.08 16.26 -12.32
N GLN A 97 3.00 17.19 -11.37
CA GLN A 97 3.93 18.33 -11.32
C GLN A 97 5.39 17.88 -11.35
N ALA A 98 6.23 18.52 -12.15
CA ALA A 98 7.62 18.12 -12.31
C ALA A 98 8.36 18.16 -10.96
N ASP A 99 8.90 17.01 -10.54
CA ASP A 99 9.69 16.89 -9.31
C ASP A 99 11.18 16.73 -9.63
N PRO A 100 12.09 17.16 -8.72
CA PRO A 100 13.54 17.12 -8.97
C PRO A 100 14.08 15.72 -9.29
N VAL A 101 13.47 14.66 -8.75
CA VAL A 101 13.90 13.28 -8.95
C VAL A 101 13.55 12.80 -10.36
N SER A 102 12.31 13.04 -10.81
CA SER A 102 11.88 12.72 -12.17
C SER A 102 12.63 13.53 -13.23
N ILE A 103 12.94 14.81 -12.98
CA ILE A 103 13.75 15.63 -13.90
C ILE A 103 15.16 15.05 -14.04
N TRP A 104 15.82 14.73 -12.92
CA TRP A 104 17.15 14.12 -12.93
C TRP A 104 17.14 12.78 -13.68
N ALA A 105 16.15 11.93 -13.41
CA ALA A 105 15.99 10.65 -14.09
C ALA A 105 15.75 10.82 -15.59
N ALA A 106 14.91 11.79 -16.01
CA ALA A 106 14.65 12.07 -17.41
C ALA A 106 15.93 12.45 -18.15
N GLN A 107 16.78 13.30 -17.55
CA GLN A 107 18.06 13.70 -18.14
C GLN A 107 19.01 12.51 -18.40
N GLN A 108 18.96 11.47 -17.58
CA GLN A 108 19.74 10.24 -17.79
C GLN A 108 19.17 9.35 -18.89
N VAL A 109 17.85 9.38 -19.11
CA VAL A 109 17.16 8.54 -20.11
C VAL A 109 17.16 9.17 -21.50
N VAL A 110 17.11 10.50 -21.60
CA VAL A 110 17.21 11.27 -22.85
C VAL A 110 18.33 10.79 -23.80
N PRO A 111 19.59 10.54 -23.37
CA PRO A 111 20.64 10.05 -24.26
C PRO A 111 20.43 8.63 -24.81
N ILE A 112 19.55 7.83 -24.21
CA ILE A 112 19.22 6.46 -24.65
C ILE A 112 18.11 6.48 -25.72
N LEU A 113 17.26 7.51 -25.70
CA LEU A 113 16.12 7.66 -26.61
C LEU A 113 16.43 8.50 -27.87
N ARG A 114 17.65 9.03 -28.00
CA ARG A 114 18.11 9.83 -29.14
C ARG A 114 18.86 9.00 -30.18
#